data_AF-E0SPR8-F1
#
_entry.id   AF-E0SPR8-F1
#
_cell.length_a   1.000
_cell.length_b   1.000
_cell.length_c   1.000
_cell.angle_alpha   90.00
_cell.angle_beta   90.00
_cell.angle_gamma   90.00
#
_symmetry.space_group_name_H-M   'P 1'
#
loop_
_entity.id
_entity.type
_entity.pdbx_description
1 polymer ?
#
loop_
_entity_poly.entity_id
_entity_poly.type
_entity_poly.pdbx_seq_one_letter_code
_entity_poly.pdbx_strand_id
1 'polypeptide(L)'
;MARYLDYIVVGVLFVLFVGRVFWFPIALFVVSGNSMLPSYRSGDIVLGVAVYLSGYSVGDVVVWYATFTHGVIHRVYNVTDGYVVTKGDNNPLPDPPVPKGFVRYRVVVLVPRELWISVAIALAIFYLYRRRRDIVYMLRYSGAGGLGVATAVFAVFMVIDIVTLFAIAIQWFSYRTVLVTPSVELRGIDVVNGSIAYIDYNIDNAIPIGVTSCLVNISSYVYRCPYSYISGHIAVVAIPREIYRDAYRVSNSTIARISIALNISFDKGWVYGVYSYVVNWRPLDIYVENRSLAIYNPNHIPFNITDMRIVYMDIDSFGRPYILDTLYIGNKSIEPLTKIVIEPVEKGRYCYIQFTYSYKFSDKGYVYESRRIDFG
;
A
#
# COMPACT_ATOMS: atom_id res chain seq x y z
N MET A 1 -67.59 -20.71 7.08
CA MET A 1 -66.80 -19.46 7.12
C MET A 1 -65.42 -19.62 7.75
N ALA A 2 -65.28 -20.25 8.94
CA ALA A 2 -63.98 -20.39 9.62
C ALA A 2 -62.89 -21.15 8.81
N ARG A 3 -63.23 -22.25 8.13
CA ARG A 3 -62.27 -23.02 7.31
C ARG A 3 -61.62 -22.22 6.18
N TYR A 4 -62.36 -21.34 5.52
CA TYR A 4 -61.83 -20.52 4.43
C TYR A 4 -60.88 -19.43 4.94
N LEU A 5 -61.10 -18.93 6.16
CA LEU A 5 -60.25 -17.94 6.78
C LEU A 5 -58.85 -18.52 7.05
N ASP A 6 -58.79 -19.77 7.51
CA ASP A 6 -57.52 -20.48 7.76
C ASP A 6 -56.72 -20.66 6.45
N TYR A 7 -57.38 -21.03 5.34
CA TYR A 7 -56.72 -21.14 4.02
C TYR A 7 -56.26 -19.79 3.46
N ILE A 8 -57.03 -18.72 3.68
CA ILE A 8 -56.64 -17.36 3.27
C ILE A 8 -55.41 -16.92 4.04
N VAL A 9 -55.38 -17.13 5.36
CA VAL A 9 -54.22 -16.78 6.21
C VAL A 9 -52.99 -17.58 5.78
N VAL A 10 -53.12 -18.89 5.57
CA VAL A 10 -52.00 -19.73 5.09
C VAL A 10 -51.54 -19.28 3.70
N GLY A 11 -52.45 -18.97 2.79
CA GLY A 11 -52.14 -18.45 1.46
C GLY A 11 -51.40 -17.11 1.52
N VAL A 12 -51.83 -16.19 2.38
CA VAL A 12 -51.16 -14.90 2.60
C VAL A 12 -49.77 -15.11 3.17
N LEU A 13 -49.61 -15.96 4.20
CA LEU A 13 -48.31 -16.28 4.78
C LEU A 13 -47.38 -16.96 3.77
N PHE A 14 -47.90 -17.86 2.93
CA PHE A 14 -47.15 -18.51 1.87
C PHE A 14 -46.69 -17.50 0.80
N VAL A 15 -47.57 -16.58 0.38
CA VAL A 15 -47.22 -15.51 -0.57
C VAL A 15 -46.19 -14.55 0.02
N LEU A 16 -46.27 -14.22 1.32
CA LEU A 16 -45.27 -13.39 2.00
C LEU A 16 -43.92 -14.12 2.12
N PHE A 17 -43.92 -15.43 2.35
CA PHE A 17 -42.72 -16.26 2.45
C PHE A 17 -42.04 -16.46 1.09
N VAL A 18 -42.78 -16.90 0.07
CA VAL A 18 -42.31 -17.00 -1.32
C VAL A 18 -41.92 -15.61 -1.85
N GLY A 19 -42.66 -14.59 -1.39
CA GLY A 19 -42.36 -13.16 -1.45
C GLY A 19 -40.90 -12.79 -1.29
N ARG A 20 -40.31 -13.32 -0.20
CA ARG A 20 -38.93 -13.06 0.21
C ARG A 20 -37.92 -13.82 -0.64
N VAL A 21 -38.29 -14.96 -1.22
CA VAL A 21 -37.41 -15.80 -2.05
C VAL A 21 -37.38 -15.31 -3.50
N PHE A 22 -38.49 -14.79 -4.04
CA PHE A 22 -38.61 -14.45 -5.46
C PHE A 22 -38.51 -12.94 -5.78
N TRP A 23 -37.98 -12.12 -4.87
CA TRP A 23 -37.75 -10.67 -5.08
C TRP A 23 -38.98 -9.93 -5.64
N PHE A 24 -40.13 -10.10 -5.00
CA PHE A 24 -41.37 -9.49 -5.46
C PHE A 24 -41.32 -7.94 -5.47
N PRO A 25 -42.19 -7.27 -6.25
CA PRO A 25 -42.30 -5.81 -6.28
C PRO A 25 -42.45 -5.13 -4.92
N ILE A 26 -43.03 -5.84 -3.95
CA ILE A 26 -43.32 -5.35 -2.59
C ILE A 26 -42.90 -6.42 -1.60
N ALA A 27 -42.20 -6.02 -0.53
CA ALA A 27 -41.75 -6.92 0.52
C ALA A 27 -41.87 -6.29 1.91
N LEU A 28 -42.12 -7.12 2.92
CA LEU A 28 -42.12 -6.74 4.33
C LEU A 28 -40.81 -7.17 4.99
N PHE A 29 -40.21 -6.27 5.76
CA PHE A 29 -39.00 -6.55 6.54
C PHE A 29 -39.24 -6.24 8.00
N VAL A 30 -38.70 -7.07 8.89
CA VAL A 30 -38.60 -6.75 10.31
C VAL A 30 -37.22 -6.14 10.53
N VAL A 31 -37.19 -4.93 11.08
CA VAL A 31 -35.95 -4.23 11.41
C VAL A 31 -35.26 -4.93 12.56
N SER A 32 -33.95 -5.15 12.43
CA SER A 32 -33.11 -5.75 13.46
C SER A 32 -31.85 -4.92 13.68
N GLY A 33 -31.39 -4.82 14.92
CA GLY A 33 -30.20 -4.06 15.30
C GLY A 33 -30.49 -2.62 15.71
N ASN A 34 -29.41 -1.86 15.90
CA ASN A 34 -29.42 -0.51 16.47
C ASN A 34 -28.83 0.56 15.53
N SER A 35 -28.44 0.20 14.30
CA SER A 35 -27.75 1.11 13.37
C SER A 35 -28.65 2.22 12.83
N MET A 36 -29.97 2.03 12.86
CA MET A 36 -30.95 3.00 12.38
C MET A 36 -31.67 3.75 13.50
N LEU A 37 -31.20 3.65 14.74
CA LEU A 37 -31.73 4.47 15.84
C LEU A 37 -31.44 5.96 15.59
N PRO A 38 -32.32 6.88 16.01
CA PRO A 38 -33.63 6.64 16.62
C PRO A 38 -34.76 6.37 15.61
N SER A 39 -34.50 6.53 14.31
CA SER A 39 -35.51 6.50 13.24
C SER A 39 -36.23 5.16 13.08
N TYR A 40 -35.52 4.05 13.27
CA TYR A 40 -36.06 2.69 13.21
C TYR A 40 -35.55 1.88 14.40
N ARG A 41 -36.43 1.10 15.02
CA ARG A 41 -36.14 0.27 16.19
C ARG A 41 -36.22 -1.21 15.84
N SER A 42 -35.45 -2.01 16.56
CA SER A 42 -35.56 -3.47 16.47
C SER A 42 -36.99 -3.92 16.77
N GLY A 43 -37.56 -4.69 15.83
CA GLY A 43 -38.95 -5.17 15.85
C GLY A 43 -39.93 -4.35 15.02
N ASP A 44 -39.53 -3.19 14.48
CA ASP A 44 -40.39 -2.44 13.56
C ASP A 44 -40.60 -3.22 12.26
N ILE A 45 -41.77 -3.08 11.64
CA ILE A 45 -42.05 -3.64 10.33
C ILE A 45 -41.95 -2.52 9.29
N VAL A 46 -41.20 -2.74 8.22
CA VAL A 46 -41.11 -1.81 7.10
C VAL A 46 -41.62 -2.43 5.82
N LEU A 47 -42.32 -1.62 5.03
CA LEU A 47 -42.73 -1.96 3.67
C LEU A 47 -41.71 -1.41 2.69
N GLY A 48 -41.07 -2.29 1.94
CA GLY A 48 -40.19 -1.93 0.84
C GLY A 48 -40.88 -2.09 -0.51
N VAL A 49 -40.70 -1.11 -1.40
CA VAL A 49 -41.07 -1.18 -2.81
C VAL A 49 -39.81 -1.32 -3.64
N ALA A 50 -39.81 -2.26 -4.59
CA ALA A 50 -38.64 -2.57 -5.38
C ALA A 50 -38.13 -1.34 -6.14
N VAL A 51 -36.81 -1.10 -6.10
CA VAL A 51 -36.20 0.14 -6.62
C VAL A 51 -36.32 0.29 -8.13
N TYR A 52 -36.50 -0.81 -8.88
CA TYR A 52 -36.77 -0.75 -10.31
C TYR A 52 -38.16 -0.16 -10.63
N LEU A 53 -39.05 -0.06 -9.64
CA LEU A 53 -40.37 0.58 -9.76
C LEU A 53 -40.39 1.97 -9.14
N SER A 54 -39.79 2.13 -7.95
CA SER A 54 -39.90 3.36 -7.15
C SER A 54 -38.72 4.32 -7.30
N GLY A 55 -37.59 3.85 -7.82
CA GLY A 55 -36.31 4.55 -7.72
C GLY A 55 -35.87 4.76 -6.26
N TYR A 56 -34.79 5.52 -6.08
CA TYR A 56 -34.36 6.05 -4.79
C TYR A 56 -33.41 7.24 -5.01
N SER A 57 -33.33 8.11 -3.99
CA SER A 57 -32.51 9.31 -3.99
C SER A 57 -31.74 9.43 -2.66
N VAL A 58 -30.80 10.38 -2.60
CA VAL A 58 -30.12 10.73 -1.34
C VAL A 58 -31.15 11.11 -0.28
N GLY A 59 -31.00 10.56 0.93
CA GLY A 59 -31.92 10.73 2.05
C GLY A 59 -32.98 9.64 2.21
N ASP A 60 -33.24 8.84 1.17
CA ASP A 60 -34.15 7.69 1.25
C ASP A 60 -33.59 6.58 2.13
N VAL A 61 -34.47 5.78 2.73
CA VAL A 61 -34.08 4.55 3.43
C VAL A 61 -34.25 3.39 2.48
N VAL A 62 -33.20 2.61 2.29
CA VAL A 62 -33.18 1.51 1.34
C VAL A 62 -32.74 0.22 2.00
N VAL A 63 -33.22 -0.90 1.45
CA VAL A 63 -32.75 -2.25 1.78
C VAL A 63 -31.89 -2.74 0.63
N TRP A 64 -30.60 -2.96 0.91
CA TRP A 64 -29.65 -3.53 -0.03
C TRP A 64 -29.16 -4.89 0.47
N TYR A 65 -28.79 -5.76 -0.47
CA TYR A 65 -28.42 -7.14 -0.17
C TYR A 65 -26.97 -7.40 -0.56
N ALA A 66 -26.14 -7.73 0.44
CA ALA A 66 -24.78 -8.21 0.19
C ALA A 66 -24.78 -9.66 -0.32
N THR A 67 -25.74 -10.45 0.15
CA THR A 67 -26.02 -11.83 -0.24
C THR A 67 -27.52 -12.02 -0.35
N PHE A 68 -27.98 -13.13 -0.92
CA PHE A 68 -29.41 -13.41 -1.08
C PHE A 68 -30.21 -13.38 0.25
N THR A 69 -29.54 -13.65 1.39
CA THR A 69 -30.18 -13.71 2.71
C THR A 69 -29.88 -12.51 3.61
N HIS A 70 -28.85 -11.72 3.30
CA HIS A 70 -28.39 -10.62 4.15
C HIS A 70 -28.83 -9.25 3.60
N GLY A 71 -29.93 -8.74 4.14
CA GLY A 71 -30.44 -7.40 3.85
C GLY A 71 -29.98 -6.39 4.90
N VAL A 72 -29.41 -5.27 4.46
CA VAL A 72 -29.02 -4.12 5.28
C VAL A 72 -29.97 -2.97 4.97
N ILE A 73 -30.58 -2.39 6.01
CA ILE A 73 -31.47 -1.24 5.92
C ILE A 73 -30.74 0.01 6.39
N HIS A 74 -30.37 0.92 5.50
CA HIS A 74 -29.69 2.17 5.85
C HIS A 74 -30.16 3.33 4.97
N ARG A 75 -29.83 4.56 5.38
CA ARG A 75 -30.16 5.77 4.62
C ARG A 75 -29.14 6.03 3.53
N VAL A 76 -29.61 6.36 2.33
CA VAL A 76 -28.75 6.76 1.21
C VAL A 76 -28.03 8.06 1.57
N TYR A 77 -26.71 8.00 1.66
CA TYR A 77 -25.84 9.12 2.00
C TYR A 77 -25.28 9.80 0.75
N ASN A 78 -24.85 9.02 -0.24
CA ASN A 78 -24.35 9.52 -1.51
C ASN A 78 -24.63 8.52 -2.64
N VAL A 79 -24.85 9.04 -3.85
CA VAL A 79 -25.04 8.25 -5.07
C VAL A 79 -24.04 8.74 -6.12
N THR A 80 -23.15 7.85 -6.56
CA THR A 80 -22.16 8.13 -7.62
C THR A 80 -22.39 7.24 -8.83
N ASP A 81 -21.55 7.32 -9.85
CA ASP A 81 -21.64 6.44 -11.02
C ASP A 81 -21.30 5.00 -10.62
N GLY A 82 -22.28 4.11 -10.77
CA GLY A 82 -22.17 2.67 -10.47
C GLY A 82 -22.35 2.28 -8.99
N TYR A 83 -22.16 3.21 -8.04
CA TYR A 83 -22.16 2.92 -6.60
C TYR A 83 -23.15 3.77 -5.80
N VAL A 84 -23.54 3.24 -4.64
CA VAL A 84 -24.29 3.95 -3.60
C VAL A 84 -23.56 3.80 -2.28
N VAL A 85 -23.53 4.89 -1.50
CA VAL A 85 -23.03 4.91 -0.13
C VAL A 85 -24.23 5.06 0.77
N THR A 86 -24.46 4.10 1.66
CA THR A 86 -25.48 4.20 2.70
C THR A 86 -24.85 4.54 4.05
N LYS A 87 -25.67 4.96 5.01
CA LYS A 87 -25.26 5.20 6.38
C LYS A 87 -26.40 4.86 7.32
N GLY A 88 -26.11 4.09 8.36
CA GLY A 88 -27.03 3.93 9.48
C GLY A 88 -27.21 5.25 10.22
N ASP A 89 -28.43 5.64 10.56
CA ASP A 89 -28.72 6.90 11.26
C ASP A 89 -27.96 7.04 12.60
N ASN A 90 -27.63 5.92 13.24
CA ASN A 90 -26.88 5.84 14.50
C ASN A 90 -25.37 5.59 14.31
N ASN A 91 -24.90 5.41 13.07
CA ASN A 91 -23.50 5.08 12.80
C ASN A 91 -22.64 6.36 12.71
N PRO A 92 -21.41 6.38 13.23
CA PRO A 92 -20.54 7.55 13.15
C PRO A 92 -20.04 7.82 11.72
N LEU A 93 -19.75 6.75 10.97
CA LEU A 93 -19.21 6.81 9.61
C LEU A 93 -20.19 6.20 8.60
N PRO A 94 -20.20 6.66 7.33
CA PRO A 94 -20.90 5.99 6.25
C PRO A 94 -20.39 4.57 6.02
N ASP A 95 -21.26 3.70 5.51
CA ASP A 95 -20.86 2.37 5.06
C ASP A 95 -20.00 2.49 3.78
N PRO A 96 -19.18 1.49 3.46
CA PRO A 96 -18.46 1.49 2.20
C PRO A 96 -19.38 1.46 0.97
N PRO A 97 -18.90 1.97 -0.18
CA PRO A 97 -19.70 2.00 -1.40
C PRO A 97 -20.13 0.60 -1.83
N VAL A 98 -21.42 0.42 -2.10
CA VAL A 98 -21.98 -0.82 -2.66
C VAL A 98 -22.49 -0.59 -4.09
N PRO A 99 -22.40 -1.59 -4.99
CA PRO A 99 -22.92 -1.44 -6.35
C PRO A 99 -24.41 -1.12 -6.35
N LYS A 100 -24.88 -0.23 -7.24
CA LYS A 100 -26.31 0.15 -7.35
C LYS A 100 -27.25 -1.05 -7.49
N GLY A 101 -26.81 -2.11 -8.16
CA GLY A 101 -27.59 -3.35 -8.35
C GLY A 101 -27.85 -4.16 -7.08
N PHE A 102 -27.18 -3.83 -5.97
CA PHE A 102 -27.38 -4.50 -4.68
C PHE A 102 -28.56 -3.88 -3.91
N VAL A 103 -28.93 -2.63 -4.23
CA VAL A 103 -30.12 -1.99 -3.66
C VAL A 103 -31.36 -2.63 -4.27
N ARG A 104 -32.23 -3.19 -3.43
CA ARG A 104 -33.41 -3.92 -3.89
C ARG A 104 -34.70 -3.18 -3.59
N TYR A 105 -34.84 -2.58 -2.42
CA TYR A 105 -36.07 -1.93 -2.01
C TYR A 105 -35.83 -0.53 -1.45
N ARG A 106 -36.75 0.38 -1.74
CA ARG A 106 -36.91 1.65 -1.03
C ARG A 106 -38.01 1.49 0.01
N VAL A 107 -37.71 1.86 1.25
CA VAL A 107 -38.68 1.82 2.35
C VAL A 107 -39.67 2.97 2.21
N VAL A 108 -40.95 2.64 2.15
CA VAL A 108 -42.04 3.61 1.96
C VAL A 108 -42.95 3.75 3.17
N VAL A 109 -43.07 2.70 3.99
CA VAL A 109 -43.91 2.69 5.20
C VAL A 109 -43.14 2.06 6.36
N LEU A 110 -43.29 2.67 7.54
CA LEU A 110 -42.84 2.16 8.83
C LEU A 110 -44.06 1.86 9.69
N VAL A 111 -44.13 0.64 10.24
CA VAL A 111 -45.11 0.20 11.22
C VAL A 111 -44.36 -0.06 12.53
N PRO A 112 -44.49 0.84 13.52
CA PRO A 112 -43.79 0.69 14.80
C PRO A 112 -44.15 -0.61 15.50
N ARG A 113 -43.17 -1.21 16.17
CA ARG A 113 -43.35 -2.47 16.91
C ARG A 113 -44.45 -2.39 17.95
N GLU A 114 -44.60 -1.26 18.62
CA GLU A 114 -45.60 -1.07 19.67
C GLU A 114 -47.03 -1.18 19.10
N LEU A 115 -47.22 -0.80 17.83
CA LEU A 115 -48.52 -0.88 17.16
C LEU A 115 -48.85 -2.33 16.76
N TRP A 116 -48.00 -2.97 15.95
CA TRP A 116 -48.35 -4.28 15.40
C TRP A 116 -48.29 -5.40 16.44
N ILE A 117 -47.39 -5.32 17.43
CA ILE A 117 -47.32 -6.31 18.52
C ILE A 117 -48.59 -6.24 19.36
N SER A 118 -49.06 -5.04 19.71
CA SER A 118 -50.28 -4.86 20.48
C SER A 118 -51.51 -5.41 19.75
N VAL A 119 -51.61 -5.14 18.44
CA VAL A 119 -52.70 -5.69 17.60
C VAL A 119 -52.60 -7.21 17.51
N ALA A 120 -51.40 -7.76 17.28
CA ALA A 120 -51.19 -9.19 17.19
C ALA A 120 -51.56 -9.91 18.50
N ILE A 121 -51.16 -9.36 19.66
CA ILE A 121 -51.51 -9.89 20.98
C ILE A 121 -53.02 -9.82 21.20
N ALA A 122 -53.66 -8.70 20.88
CA ALA A 122 -55.12 -8.56 21.02
C ALA A 122 -55.88 -9.59 20.16
N LEU A 123 -55.44 -9.79 18.91
CA LEU A 123 -56.01 -10.80 18.01
C LEU A 123 -55.76 -12.22 18.52
N ALA A 124 -54.57 -12.51 19.06
CA ALA A 124 -54.26 -13.81 19.64
C ALA A 124 -55.12 -14.09 20.88
N ILE A 125 -55.26 -13.12 21.80
CA ILE A 125 -56.14 -13.21 22.97
C ILE A 125 -57.59 -13.41 22.51
N PHE A 126 -58.06 -12.66 21.52
CA PHE A 126 -59.41 -12.81 20.98
C PHE A 126 -59.64 -14.20 20.36
N TYR A 127 -58.66 -14.70 19.60
CA TYR A 127 -58.70 -16.04 19.01
C TYR A 127 -58.75 -17.12 20.09
N LEU A 128 -57.86 -17.05 21.09
CA LEU A 128 -57.82 -17.96 22.23
C LEU A 128 -59.12 -17.90 23.03
N TYR A 129 -59.66 -16.70 23.27
CA TYR A 129 -60.95 -16.52 23.94
C TYR A 129 -62.09 -17.18 23.16
N ARG A 130 -62.14 -17.00 21.83
CA ARG A 130 -63.16 -17.61 20.98
C ARG A 130 -63.05 -19.15 20.99
N ARG A 131 -61.82 -19.67 20.95
CA ARG A 131 -61.50 -21.10 20.97
C ARG A 131 -61.44 -21.71 22.37
N ARG A 132 -61.70 -20.95 23.44
CA ARG A 132 -61.48 -21.40 24.84
C ARG A 132 -62.19 -22.71 25.17
N ARG A 133 -63.41 -22.91 24.65
CA ARG A 133 -64.18 -24.15 24.88
C ARG A 133 -63.57 -25.34 24.16
N ASP A 134 -63.16 -25.17 22.91
CA ASP A 134 -62.51 -26.20 22.10
C ASP A 134 -61.14 -26.58 22.68
N ILE A 135 -60.37 -25.58 23.14
CA ILE A 135 -59.07 -25.78 23.80
C ILE A 135 -59.24 -26.52 25.12
N VAL A 136 -60.23 -26.14 25.95
CA VAL A 136 -60.55 -26.86 27.19
C VAL A 136 -61.05 -28.28 26.91
N TYR A 137 -61.84 -28.49 25.87
CA TYR A 137 -62.30 -29.82 25.45
C TYR A 137 -61.12 -30.69 25.00
N MET A 138 -60.23 -30.15 24.15
CA MET A 138 -58.99 -30.81 23.72
C MET A 138 -58.11 -31.17 24.93
N LEU A 139 -57.88 -30.24 25.87
CA LEU A 139 -57.07 -30.46 27.07
C LEU A 139 -57.69 -31.47 28.06
N ARG A 140 -59.02 -31.49 28.18
CA ARG A 140 -59.73 -32.44 29.07
C ARG A 140 -59.78 -33.85 28.48
N TYR A 141 -59.93 -33.98 27.16
CA TYR A 141 -60.05 -35.30 26.52
C TYR A 141 -58.69 -35.90 26.12
N SER A 142 -57.62 -35.11 26.10
CA SER A 142 -56.24 -35.59 25.93
C SER A 142 -55.70 -36.42 27.10
N GLY A 143 -56.50 -36.67 28.14
CA GLY A 143 -56.13 -37.49 29.29
C GLY A 143 -56.48 -38.99 29.20
N ALA A 144 -57.21 -39.44 28.17
CA ALA A 144 -57.69 -40.84 28.10
C ALA A 144 -57.15 -41.66 26.91
N GLY A 145 -56.29 -41.09 26.08
CA GLY A 145 -55.59 -41.79 25.01
C GLY A 145 -54.39 -40.94 24.63
N GLY A 146 -53.20 -41.52 24.74
CA GLY A 146 -51.91 -40.81 24.83
C GLY A 146 -51.78 -39.64 23.86
N LEU A 147 -51.07 -38.59 24.30
CA LEU A 147 -50.68 -37.43 23.49
C LEU A 147 -50.46 -37.89 22.06
N GLY A 148 -51.42 -37.60 21.17
CA GLY A 148 -51.37 -38.11 19.81
C GLY A 148 -50.02 -37.72 19.25
N VAL A 149 -49.30 -38.66 18.63
CA VAL A 149 -47.95 -38.42 18.11
C VAL A 149 -47.88 -37.09 17.35
N ALA A 150 -48.96 -36.71 16.65
CA ALA A 150 -49.15 -35.43 16.01
C ALA A 150 -49.01 -34.18 16.93
N THR A 151 -49.58 -34.16 18.14
CA THR A 151 -49.46 -33.01 19.06
C THR A 151 -48.08 -32.92 19.71
N ALA A 152 -47.47 -34.06 20.05
CA ALA A 152 -46.09 -34.09 20.54
C ALA A 152 -45.11 -33.61 19.47
N VAL A 153 -45.28 -34.10 18.23
CA VAL A 153 -44.50 -33.68 17.07
C VAL A 153 -44.68 -32.19 16.79
N PHE A 154 -45.91 -31.69 16.81
CA PHE A 154 -46.19 -30.25 16.62
C PHE A 154 -45.53 -29.37 17.70
N ALA A 155 -45.58 -29.78 18.97
CA ALA A 155 -44.93 -29.05 20.05
C ALA A 155 -43.40 -29.05 19.90
N VAL A 156 -42.80 -30.17 19.50
CA VAL A 156 -41.36 -30.28 19.24
C VAL A 156 -40.94 -29.38 18.07
N PHE A 157 -41.69 -29.40 16.96
CA PHE A 157 -41.41 -28.51 15.83
C PHE A 157 -41.58 -27.03 16.20
N MET A 158 -42.59 -26.67 17.00
CA MET A 158 -42.76 -25.30 17.49
C MET A 158 -41.60 -24.86 18.39
N VAL A 159 -41.10 -25.73 19.26
CA VAL A 159 -39.92 -25.46 20.09
C VAL A 159 -38.66 -25.34 19.22
N ILE A 160 -38.48 -26.20 18.22
CA ILE A 160 -37.36 -26.12 17.27
C ILE A 160 -37.43 -24.84 16.45
N ASP A 161 -38.61 -24.43 15.97
CA ASP A 161 -38.79 -23.17 15.23
C ASP A 161 -38.50 -21.95 16.11
N ILE A 162 -38.96 -21.95 17.37
CA ILE A 162 -38.62 -20.90 18.33
C ILE A 162 -37.10 -20.90 18.57
N VAL A 163 -36.49 -22.05 18.83
CA VAL A 163 -35.04 -22.17 19.06
C VAL A 163 -34.25 -21.73 17.84
N THR A 164 -34.65 -22.09 16.62
CA THR A 164 -33.98 -21.65 15.38
C THR A 164 -34.17 -20.16 15.13
N LEU A 165 -35.37 -19.61 15.34
CA LEU A 165 -35.63 -18.16 15.24
C LEU A 165 -34.81 -17.34 16.24
N PHE A 166 -34.60 -17.85 17.46
CA PHE A 166 -33.75 -17.22 18.47
C PHE A 166 -32.24 -17.49 18.27
N ALA A 167 -31.87 -18.63 17.69
CA ALA A 167 -30.48 -18.99 17.38
C ALA A 167 -29.93 -18.34 16.10
N ILE A 168 -30.77 -17.70 15.27
CA ILE A 168 -30.33 -16.95 14.09
C ILE A 168 -29.69 -15.59 14.45
N ALA A 169 -29.76 -15.15 15.70
CA ALA A 169 -28.79 -14.17 16.15
C ALA A 169 -27.49 -14.90 16.46
N ILE A 170 -26.50 -14.83 15.55
CA ILE A 170 -25.05 -14.67 15.85
C ILE A 170 -24.24 -15.01 14.60
N GLN A 171 -23.46 -14.01 14.19
CA GLN A 171 -22.39 -14.02 13.18
C GLN A 171 -22.89 -14.14 11.71
N TRP A 172 -22.39 -13.42 10.71
CA TRP A 172 -20.99 -13.39 10.28
C TRP A 172 -20.76 -12.35 9.16
N PHE A 173 -19.48 -11.98 9.05
CA PHE A 173 -18.76 -11.34 7.94
C PHE A 173 -19.35 -10.05 7.38
N SER A 174 -18.83 -8.93 7.89
CA SER A 174 -18.61 -7.72 7.11
C SER A 174 -18.13 -8.14 5.72
N TYR A 175 -18.78 -7.63 4.66
CA TYR A 175 -18.31 -7.77 3.30
C TYR A 175 -16.78 -7.55 3.28
N ARG A 176 -16.03 -8.44 2.61
CA ARG A 176 -14.64 -8.10 2.29
C ARG A 176 -14.70 -7.01 1.23
N THR A 177 -14.74 -5.74 1.64
CA THR A 177 -14.26 -4.69 0.73
C THR A 177 -12.80 -5.01 0.49
N VAL A 178 -12.50 -5.49 -0.71
CA VAL A 178 -11.13 -5.53 -1.19
C VAL A 178 -10.78 -4.08 -1.50
N LEU A 179 -10.33 -3.36 -0.47
CA LEU A 179 -9.66 -2.09 -0.66
C LEU A 179 -8.34 -2.43 -1.36
N VAL A 180 -8.27 -2.17 -2.67
CA VAL A 180 -7.01 -2.28 -3.40
C VAL A 180 -6.16 -1.09 -2.99
N THR A 181 -5.35 -1.26 -1.95
CA THR A 181 -4.45 -0.23 -1.47
C THR A 181 -3.33 -0.03 -2.48
N PRO A 182 -3.07 1.20 -2.95
CA PRO A 182 -1.87 1.46 -3.74
C PRO A 182 -0.63 1.20 -2.87
N SER A 183 0.33 0.45 -3.39
CA SER A 183 1.62 0.23 -2.73
C SER A 183 2.75 0.64 -3.67
N VAL A 184 3.74 1.32 -3.08
CA VAL A 184 4.96 1.72 -3.77
C VAL A 184 6.10 1.36 -2.84
N GLU A 185 6.94 0.43 -3.26
CA GLU A 185 8.06 -0.09 -2.47
C GLU A 185 9.36 0.16 -3.20
N LEU A 186 10.40 0.58 -2.47
CA LEU A 186 11.73 0.68 -3.04
C LEU A 186 12.27 -0.72 -3.30
N ARG A 187 12.67 -0.99 -4.53
CA ARG A 187 13.37 -2.22 -4.91
C ARG A 187 14.88 -2.07 -4.78
N GLY A 188 15.42 -0.93 -5.21
CA GLY A 188 16.87 -0.70 -5.17
C GLY A 188 17.29 0.68 -5.64
N ILE A 189 18.57 0.97 -5.43
CA ILE A 189 19.24 2.16 -5.92
C ILE A 189 20.54 1.74 -6.59
N ASP A 190 20.78 2.23 -7.79
CA ASP A 190 22.04 2.06 -8.52
C ASP A 190 22.56 3.42 -8.98
N VAL A 191 23.87 3.65 -8.85
CA VAL A 191 24.50 4.93 -9.17
C VAL A 191 25.57 4.71 -10.23
N VAL A 192 25.31 5.25 -11.42
CA VAL A 192 26.19 5.09 -12.57
C VAL A 192 27.13 6.29 -12.68
N ASN A 193 28.43 6.01 -12.71
CA ASN A 193 29.53 6.98 -12.86
C ASN A 193 29.51 8.13 -11.84
N GLY A 194 28.81 7.98 -10.71
CA GLY A 194 28.63 9.05 -9.72
C GLY A 194 27.94 10.30 -10.26
N SER A 195 27.08 10.17 -11.28
CA SER A 195 26.39 11.32 -11.88
C SER A 195 24.89 11.13 -11.98
N ILE A 196 24.44 9.88 -12.14
CA ILE A 196 23.03 9.54 -12.29
C ILE A 196 22.72 8.42 -11.29
N ALA A 197 21.66 8.62 -10.50
CA ALA A 197 21.05 7.58 -9.68
C ALA A 197 19.78 7.05 -10.36
N TYR A 198 19.68 5.74 -10.45
CA TYR A 198 18.50 4.99 -10.85
C TYR A 198 17.86 4.42 -9.59
N ILE A 199 16.65 4.87 -9.28
CA ILE A 199 15.89 4.42 -8.11
C ILE A 199 14.71 3.60 -8.61
N ASP A 200 14.77 2.30 -8.35
CA ASP A 200 13.81 1.30 -8.83
C ASP A 200 12.70 1.10 -7.80
N TYR A 201 11.45 1.19 -8.24
CA TYR A 201 10.26 1.00 -7.43
C TYR A 201 9.41 -0.17 -7.91
N ASN A 202 8.88 -0.95 -6.99
CA ASN A 202 7.73 -1.79 -7.26
C ASN A 202 6.45 -0.98 -7.04
N ILE A 203 5.61 -0.86 -8.07
CA ILE A 203 4.42 0.00 -8.05
C ILE A 203 3.19 -0.87 -8.32
N ASP A 204 2.29 -0.94 -7.34
CA ASP A 204 1.00 -1.62 -7.46
C ASP A 204 -0.15 -0.63 -7.29
N ASN A 205 -1.09 -0.66 -8.25
CA ASN A 205 -2.31 0.16 -8.26
C ASN A 205 -2.08 1.69 -8.12
N ALA A 206 -0.95 2.21 -8.59
CA ALA A 206 -0.66 3.65 -8.67
C ALA A 206 0.03 3.99 -9.99
N ILE A 207 -0.15 5.22 -10.47
CA ILE A 207 0.45 5.73 -11.71
C ILE A 207 1.37 6.90 -11.34
N PRO A 208 2.68 6.83 -11.65
CA PRO A 208 3.60 7.91 -11.36
C PRO A 208 3.30 9.14 -12.25
N ILE A 209 3.23 10.32 -11.64
CA ILE A 209 3.04 11.60 -12.33
C ILE A 209 4.39 12.27 -12.57
N GLY A 210 5.24 12.33 -11.53
CA GLY A 210 6.52 13.02 -11.61
C GLY A 210 7.19 13.21 -10.26
N VAL A 211 8.41 13.75 -10.30
CA VAL A 211 9.20 14.09 -9.11
C VAL A 211 8.91 15.53 -8.73
N THR A 212 8.39 15.76 -7.52
CA THR A 212 8.08 17.11 -7.01
C THR A 212 9.28 17.76 -6.34
N SER A 213 10.08 16.97 -5.63
CA SER A 213 11.27 17.45 -4.93
C SER A 213 12.36 16.39 -4.96
N CYS A 214 13.59 16.85 -5.12
CA CYS A 214 14.77 16.00 -5.12
C CYS A 214 15.93 16.77 -4.48
N LEU A 215 16.44 16.24 -3.37
CA LEU A 215 17.52 16.81 -2.59
C LEU A 215 18.57 15.73 -2.34
N VAL A 216 19.84 16.07 -2.54
CA VAL A 216 20.98 15.22 -2.19
C VAL A 216 21.68 15.86 -1.01
N ASN A 217 21.91 15.10 0.06
CA ASN A 217 22.53 15.62 1.25
C ASN A 217 23.65 14.73 1.80
N ILE A 218 24.59 15.38 2.47
CA ILE A 218 25.63 14.75 3.28
C ILE A 218 25.94 15.63 4.49
N SER A 219 25.75 15.07 5.69
CA SER A 219 25.88 15.82 6.94
C SER A 219 25.00 17.09 6.92
N SER A 220 25.60 18.29 7.00
CA SER A 220 24.92 19.59 6.94
C SER A 220 24.74 20.16 5.53
N TYR A 221 25.36 19.56 4.50
CA TYR A 221 25.29 20.05 3.13
C TYR A 221 24.09 19.47 2.40
N VAL A 222 23.30 20.34 1.76
CA VAL A 222 22.11 19.96 1.00
C VAL A 222 22.17 20.63 -0.38
N TYR A 223 22.00 19.83 -1.42
CA TYR A 223 22.00 20.27 -2.81
C TYR A 223 20.72 19.83 -3.51
N ARG A 224 20.22 20.64 -4.43
CA ARG A 224 19.09 20.27 -5.28
C ARG A 224 19.58 19.46 -6.47
N CYS A 225 18.84 18.42 -6.83
CA CYS A 225 19.13 17.64 -8.03
C CYS A 225 18.98 18.52 -9.28
N PRO A 226 19.96 18.57 -10.20
CA PRO A 226 19.88 19.37 -11.42
C PRO A 226 18.67 19.05 -12.30
N TYR A 227 18.35 17.76 -12.44
CA TYR A 227 17.16 17.27 -13.11
C TYR A 227 16.72 15.93 -12.53
N SER A 228 15.45 15.62 -12.70
CA SER A 228 14.84 14.36 -12.29
C SER A 228 13.62 14.06 -13.16
N TYR A 229 13.45 12.81 -13.57
CA TYR A 229 12.28 12.36 -14.33
C TYR A 229 11.97 10.89 -14.01
N ILE A 230 10.78 10.45 -14.40
CA ILE A 230 10.34 9.06 -14.19
C ILE A 230 10.26 8.36 -15.54
N SER A 231 10.78 7.15 -15.60
CA SER A 231 10.71 6.26 -16.76
C SER A 231 10.12 4.92 -16.32
N GLY A 232 8.80 4.79 -16.42
CA GLY A 232 8.07 3.61 -15.96
C GLY A 232 8.16 3.46 -14.44
N HIS A 233 8.89 2.44 -13.98
CA HIS A 233 9.08 2.12 -12.56
C HIS A 233 10.40 2.65 -11.97
N ILE A 234 11.19 3.37 -12.78
CA ILE A 234 12.50 3.89 -12.38
C ILE A 234 12.44 5.41 -12.31
N ALA A 235 12.81 5.98 -11.16
CA ALA A 235 13.09 7.40 -11.04
C ALA A 235 14.57 7.66 -11.34
N VAL A 236 14.83 8.50 -12.33
CA VAL A 236 16.17 8.89 -12.74
C VAL A 236 16.48 10.26 -12.16
N VAL A 237 17.58 10.36 -11.43
CA VAL A 237 17.97 11.56 -10.69
C VAL A 237 19.41 11.92 -10.97
N ALA A 238 19.66 13.18 -11.32
CA ALA A 238 21.02 13.71 -11.46
C ALA A 238 21.63 14.05 -10.10
N ILE A 239 22.88 13.63 -9.89
CA ILE A 239 23.65 13.92 -8.69
C ILE A 239 24.60 15.10 -8.98
N PRO A 240 24.53 16.21 -8.21
CA PRO A 240 25.42 17.34 -8.38
C PRO A 240 26.86 16.96 -8.00
N ARG A 241 27.86 17.33 -8.80
CA ARG A 241 29.27 16.94 -8.57
C ARG A 241 29.86 17.55 -7.30
N GLU A 242 29.32 18.69 -6.87
CA GLU A 242 29.72 19.44 -5.69
C GLU A 242 29.61 18.60 -4.42
N ILE A 243 28.62 17.71 -4.35
CA ILE A 243 28.39 16.84 -3.20
C ILE A 243 29.59 15.97 -2.90
N TYR A 244 30.31 15.47 -3.92
CA TYR A 244 31.45 14.58 -3.71
C TYR A 244 32.64 15.31 -3.09
N ARG A 245 32.85 16.58 -3.46
CA ARG A 245 33.90 17.40 -2.87
C ARG A 245 33.64 17.64 -1.39
N ASP A 246 32.40 17.95 -1.02
CA ASP A 246 32.04 18.17 0.38
C ASP A 246 31.97 16.86 1.15
N ALA A 247 31.54 15.77 0.51
CA ALA A 247 31.61 14.42 1.05
C ALA A 247 33.04 14.07 1.45
N TYR A 248 34.02 14.30 0.58
CA TYR A 248 35.42 14.04 0.88
C TYR A 248 35.96 14.90 2.03
N ARG A 249 35.57 16.19 2.06
CA ARG A 249 35.99 17.14 3.11
C ARG A 249 35.47 16.75 4.49
N VAL A 250 34.19 16.39 4.60
CA VAL A 250 33.51 16.11 5.87
C VAL A 250 33.73 14.69 6.36
N SER A 251 34.00 13.73 5.46
CA SER A 251 34.16 12.32 5.84
C SER A 251 35.39 12.08 6.70
N ASN A 252 35.23 11.35 7.79
CA ASN A 252 36.32 10.93 8.68
C ASN A 252 36.86 9.53 8.36
N SER A 253 36.22 8.81 7.44
CA SER A 253 36.62 7.47 7.01
C SER A 253 36.63 7.37 5.49
N THR A 254 37.25 6.32 4.95
CA THR A 254 37.23 6.01 3.52
C THR A 254 35.82 5.76 2.99
N ILE A 255 34.84 5.51 3.86
CA ILE A 255 33.46 5.28 3.49
C ILE A 255 32.63 6.53 3.80
N ALA A 256 31.94 7.05 2.78
CA ALA A 256 30.98 8.15 2.90
C ALA A 256 29.59 7.68 2.48
N ARG A 257 28.57 8.08 3.24
CA ARG A 257 27.17 7.80 2.90
C ARG A 257 26.50 9.08 2.43
N ILE A 258 26.03 9.08 1.19
CA ILE A 258 25.28 10.19 0.59
C ILE A 258 23.82 9.77 0.53
N SER A 259 22.93 10.68 0.89
CA SER A 259 21.49 10.44 0.91
C SER A 259 20.77 11.28 -0.14
N ILE A 260 19.76 10.71 -0.76
CA ILE A 260 18.88 11.31 -1.76
C ILE A 260 17.48 11.30 -1.19
N ALA A 261 16.98 12.46 -0.78
CA ALA A 261 15.60 12.66 -0.40
C ALA A 261 14.77 12.99 -1.64
N LEU A 262 13.83 12.11 -1.97
CA LEU A 262 13.01 12.19 -3.17
C LEU A 262 11.54 12.19 -2.78
N ASN A 263 10.78 13.12 -3.36
CA ASN A 263 9.32 13.15 -3.27
C ASN A 263 8.73 12.88 -4.65
N ILE A 264 8.06 11.75 -4.80
CA ILE A 264 7.39 11.32 -6.04
C ILE A 264 5.89 11.46 -5.87
N SER A 265 5.24 12.12 -6.83
CA SER A 265 3.79 12.22 -6.90
C SER A 265 3.21 11.14 -7.82
N PHE A 266 2.10 10.58 -7.38
CA PHE A 266 1.29 9.58 -8.06
C PHE A 266 -0.16 10.08 -8.19
N ASP A 267 -0.95 9.43 -9.05
CA ASP A 267 -2.38 9.68 -9.24
C ASP A 267 -3.21 9.61 -7.94
N LYS A 268 -2.80 8.76 -6.99
CA LYS A 268 -3.50 8.50 -5.72
C LYS A 268 -2.78 9.01 -4.47
N GLY A 269 -1.68 9.74 -4.61
CA GLY A 269 -0.92 10.22 -3.44
C GLY A 269 0.52 10.62 -3.76
N TRP A 270 1.38 10.63 -2.75
CA TRP A 270 2.79 10.92 -2.90
C TRP A 270 3.62 10.03 -1.98
N VAL A 271 4.87 9.77 -2.39
CA VAL A 271 5.83 8.96 -1.65
C VAL A 271 7.07 9.80 -1.42
N TYR A 272 7.37 10.05 -0.16
CA TYR A 272 8.63 10.63 0.26
C TYR A 272 9.55 9.51 0.75
N GLY A 273 10.74 9.41 0.16
CA GLY A 273 11.76 8.45 0.56
C GLY A 273 13.12 9.09 0.67
N VAL A 274 13.94 8.55 1.57
CA VAL A 274 15.36 8.92 1.72
C VAL A 274 16.19 7.70 1.40
N TYR A 275 16.93 7.77 0.31
CA TYR A 275 17.70 6.66 -0.24
C TYR A 275 19.18 6.96 -0.12
N SER A 276 19.93 6.08 0.55
CA SER A 276 21.37 6.28 0.73
C SER A 276 22.16 5.34 -0.16
N TYR A 277 23.25 5.85 -0.72
CA TYR A 277 24.28 5.04 -1.36
C TYR A 277 25.64 5.36 -0.75
N VAL A 278 26.59 4.44 -0.96
CA VAL A 278 27.91 4.49 -0.34
C VAL A 278 28.95 4.86 -1.38
N VAL A 279 29.79 5.84 -1.06
CA VAL A 279 30.99 6.19 -1.80
C VAL A 279 32.20 5.68 -1.03
N ASN A 280 33.08 4.95 -1.70
CA ASN A 280 34.31 4.42 -1.12
C ASN A 280 35.51 5.17 -1.71
N TRP A 281 36.15 6.00 -0.89
CA TRP A 281 37.34 6.76 -1.25
C TRP A 281 38.56 5.86 -1.28
N ARG A 282 39.21 5.78 -2.44
CA ARG A 282 40.39 4.92 -2.66
C ARG A 282 41.61 5.75 -3.06
N PRO A 283 42.83 5.29 -2.78
CA PRO A 283 44.03 5.86 -3.38
C PRO A 283 43.98 5.74 -4.92
N LEU A 284 44.87 6.45 -5.61
CA LEU A 284 45.00 6.34 -7.07
C LEU A 284 45.52 4.94 -7.45
N ASP A 285 44.93 4.34 -8.49
CA ASP A 285 45.37 3.04 -8.99
C ASP A 285 46.56 3.26 -9.95
N ILE A 286 47.71 2.73 -9.57
CA ILE A 286 48.98 3.00 -10.25
C ILE A 286 49.62 1.68 -10.68
N TYR A 287 49.83 1.53 -11.98
CA TYR A 287 50.41 0.32 -12.57
C TYR A 287 51.28 0.65 -13.78
N VAL A 288 52.24 -0.22 -14.05
CA VAL A 288 53.13 -0.11 -15.21
C VAL A 288 52.60 -1.02 -16.31
N GLU A 289 52.40 -0.46 -17.50
CA GLU A 289 51.85 -1.16 -18.66
C GLU A 289 52.67 -0.77 -19.89
N ASN A 290 53.25 -1.73 -20.62
CA ASN A 290 54.01 -1.49 -21.85
C ASN A 290 55.07 -0.37 -21.75
N ARG A 291 55.94 -0.43 -20.73
CA ARG A 291 56.97 0.60 -20.43
C ARG A 291 56.43 2.01 -20.16
N SER A 292 55.13 2.14 -19.92
CA SER A 292 54.49 3.39 -19.51
C SER A 292 53.93 3.26 -18.09
N LEU A 293 53.77 4.39 -17.40
CA LEU A 293 53.05 4.45 -16.14
C LEU A 293 51.61 4.90 -16.38
N ALA A 294 50.68 4.03 -16.01
CA ALA A 294 49.27 4.34 -15.95
C ALA A 294 48.89 4.79 -14.54
N ILE A 295 48.21 5.94 -14.44
CA ILE A 295 47.62 6.44 -13.19
C ILE A 295 46.13 6.64 -13.43
N TYR A 296 45.31 5.87 -12.73
CA TYR A 296 43.85 5.94 -12.79
C TYR A 296 43.27 6.52 -11.50
N ASN A 297 42.32 7.45 -11.64
CA ASN A 297 41.59 8.03 -10.52
C ASN A 297 40.23 7.32 -10.35
N PRO A 298 40.08 6.40 -9.37
CA PRO A 298 38.82 5.71 -9.14
C PRO A 298 37.75 6.57 -8.45
N ASN A 299 38.06 7.82 -8.07
CA ASN A 299 37.18 8.66 -7.25
C ASN A 299 36.40 9.68 -8.09
N HIS A 300 35.32 10.22 -7.51
CA HIS A 300 34.45 11.24 -8.12
C HIS A 300 34.95 12.69 -7.93
N ILE A 301 36.19 12.87 -7.46
CA ILE A 301 36.83 14.17 -7.27
C ILE A 301 38.19 14.19 -7.97
N PRO A 302 38.65 15.35 -8.46
CA PRO A 302 39.98 15.45 -9.06
C PRO A 302 41.06 15.36 -7.99
N PHE A 303 42.18 14.72 -8.33
CA PHE A 303 43.37 14.65 -7.48
C PHE A 303 44.51 15.42 -8.12
N ASN A 304 45.14 16.29 -7.33
CA ASN A 304 46.32 17.03 -7.76
C ASN A 304 47.58 16.28 -7.33
N ILE A 305 48.40 15.96 -8.32
CA ILE A 305 49.74 15.41 -8.16
C ILE A 305 50.73 16.57 -8.13
N THR A 306 51.64 16.54 -7.16
CA THR A 306 52.76 17.47 -7.00
C THR A 306 54.10 16.75 -7.16
N ASP A 307 55.12 17.52 -7.51
CA ASP A 307 56.53 17.06 -7.58
C ASP A 307 56.76 15.86 -8.50
N MET A 308 56.00 15.77 -9.60
CA MET A 308 56.15 14.68 -10.55
C MET A 308 57.47 14.81 -11.30
N ARG A 309 58.29 13.77 -11.22
CA ARG A 309 59.59 13.68 -11.88
C ARG A 309 59.91 12.27 -12.37
N ILE A 310 60.69 12.19 -13.42
CA ILE A 310 61.25 10.96 -13.96
C ILE A 310 62.76 10.97 -13.67
N VAL A 311 63.23 10.02 -12.88
CA VAL A 311 64.65 9.85 -12.54
C VAL A 311 65.20 8.72 -13.39
N TYR A 312 66.06 9.06 -14.34
CA TYR A 312 66.72 8.10 -15.23
C TYR A 312 67.95 7.51 -14.53
N MET A 313 68.06 6.19 -14.56
CA MET A 313 69.12 5.44 -13.89
C MET A 313 69.93 4.65 -14.91
N ASP A 314 71.23 4.60 -14.69
CA ASP A 314 72.13 3.72 -15.42
C ASP A 314 73.07 3.01 -14.45
N ILE A 315 73.86 2.07 -14.94
CA ILE A 315 74.73 1.21 -14.14
C ILE A 315 76.18 1.44 -14.54
N ASP A 316 77.03 1.73 -13.56
CA ASP A 316 78.46 1.91 -13.79
C ASP A 316 79.17 0.58 -14.11
N SER A 317 80.45 0.65 -14.51
CA SER A 317 81.26 -0.53 -14.81
C SER A 317 81.44 -1.51 -13.63
N PHE A 318 81.10 -1.08 -12.40
CA PHE A 318 81.16 -1.88 -11.18
C PHE A 318 79.78 -2.41 -10.74
N GLY A 319 78.74 -2.21 -11.55
CA GLY A 319 77.38 -2.67 -11.26
C GLY A 319 76.58 -1.77 -10.32
N ARG A 320 77.05 -0.57 -10.01
CA ARG A 320 76.38 0.36 -9.09
C ARG A 320 75.44 1.30 -9.86
N PRO A 321 74.18 1.46 -9.41
CA PRO A 321 73.26 2.37 -10.06
C PRO A 321 73.64 3.82 -9.76
N TYR A 322 73.63 4.67 -10.79
CA TYR A 322 73.79 6.12 -10.67
C TYR A 322 72.68 6.85 -11.43
N ILE A 323 72.38 8.09 -11.01
CA ILE A 323 71.38 8.93 -11.68
C ILE A 323 72.01 9.49 -12.95
N LEU A 324 71.41 9.19 -14.10
CA LEU A 324 71.82 9.69 -15.40
C LEU A 324 71.24 11.09 -15.67
N ASP A 325 69.94 11.26 -15.42
CA ASP A 325 69.19 12.48 -15.71
C ASP A 325 67.93 12.55 -14.83
N THR A 326 67.38 13.74 -14.61
CA THR A 326 66.09 13.92 -13.91
C THR A 326 65.22 14.90 -14.66
N LEU A 327 64.10 14.42 -15.19
CA LEU A 327 63.11 15.25 -15.89
C LEU A 327 61.98 15.63 -14.93
N TYR A 328 61.79 16.93 -14.71
CA TYR A 328 60.68 17.46 -13.92
C TYR A 328 59.47 17.72 -14.80
N ILE A 329 58.36 17.03 -14.53
CA ILE A 329 57.08 17.22 -15.24
C ILE A 329 56.26 18.32 -14.57
N GLY A 330 56.38 18.48 -13.25
CA GLY A 330 55.66 19.48 -12.46
C GLY A 330 54.33 18.96 -11.91
N ASN A 331 53.35 19.85 -11.75
CA ASN A 331 52.07 19.51 -11.14
C ASN A 331 51.06 19.09 -12.21
N LYS A 332 50.29 18.05 -11.94
CA LYS A 332 49.18 17.60 -12.80
C LYS A 332 47.92 17.38 -11.99
N SER A 333 46.77 17.68 -12.58
CA SER A 333 45.46 17.27 -12.04
C SER A 333 44.96 16.05 -12.81
N ILE A 334 44.46 15.05 -12.08
CA ILE A 334 43.79 13.89 -12.67
C ILE A 334 42.30 14.01 -12.42
N GLU A 335 41.54 14.13 -13.50
CA GLU A 335 40.09 14.25 -13.47
C GLU A 335 39.39 12.98 -12.91
N PRO A 336 38.17 13.10 -12.37
CA PRO A 336 37.42 11.96 -11.83
C PRO A 336 37.20 10.84 -12.86
N LEU A 337 37.39 9.58 -12.45
CA LEU A 337 37.16 8.38 -13.29
C LEU A 337 37.97 8.39 -14.60
N THR A 338 39.10 9.10 -14.64
CA THR A 338 39.98 9.16 -15.82
C THR A 338 41.33 8.50 -15.57
N LYS A 339 41.97 8.05 -16.66
CA LYS A 339 43.32 7.48 -16.69
C LYS A 339 44.25 8.45 -17.42
N ILE A 340 45.41 8.73 -16.82
CA ILE A 340 46.53 9.37 -17.51
C ILE A 340 47.65 8.35 -17.72
N VAL A 341 48.36 8.47 -18.83
CA VAL A 341 49.50 7.62 -19.17
C VAL A 341 50.73 8.50 -19.34
N ILE A 342 51.84 8.07 -18.75
CA ILE A 342 53.13 8.74 -18.83
C ILE A 342 54.10 7.78 -19.51
N GLU A 343 54.59 8.21 -20.66
CA GLU A 343 55.56 7.46 -21.47
C GLU A 343 56.94 8.12 -21.30
N PRO A 344 57.83 7.55 -20.47
CA PRO A 344 59.19 8.05 -20.34
C PRO A 344 59.98 7.79 -21.62
N VAL A 345 60.77 8.77 -22.06
CA VAL A 345 61.75 8.59 -23.14
C VAL A 345 62.81 7.59 -22.68
N GLU A 346 63.15 6.59 -23.50
CA GLU A 346 64.16 5.58 -23.15
C GLU A 346 65.54 6.23 -23.01
N LYS A 347 66.02 6.34 -21.77
CA LYS A 347 67.37 6.83 -21.42
C LYS A 347 67.95 6.01 -20.27
N GLY A 348 69.18 5.53 -20.43
CA GLY A 348 69.79 4.62 -19.46
C GLY A 348 69.13 3.25 -19.47
N ARG A 349 69.23 2.52 -18.35
CA ARG A 349 68.78 1.13 -18.25
C ARG A 349 67.34 1.01 -17.70
N TYR A 350 66.97 1.89 -16.79
CA TYR A 350 65.62 1.97 -16.22
C TYR A 350 65.36 3.37 -15.66
N CYS A 351 64.10 3.71 -15.39
CA CYS A 351 63.75 4.95 -14.71
C CYS A 351 62.81 4.74 -13.54
N TYR A 352 62.80 5.69 -12.60
CA TYR A 352 61.77 5.82 -11.59
C TYR A 352 60.86 7.00 -11.90
N ILE A 353 59.56 6.76 -11.94
CA ILE A 353 58.57 7.84 -11.93
C ILE A 353 58.13 8.06 -10.49
N GLN A 354 58.37 9.26 -9.98
CA GLN A 354 58.12 9.66 -8.60
C GLN A 354 57.15 10.82 -8.55
N PHE A 355 56.20 10.78 -7.63
CA PHE A 355 55.27 11.88 -7.40
C PHE A 355 54.59 11.76 -6.04
N THR A 356 53.98 12.87 -5.59
CA THR A 356 53.19 12.93 -4.36
C THR A 356 51.78 13.40 -4.66
N TYR A 357 50.78 12.89 -3.95
CA TYR A 357 49.43 13.44 -4.01
C TYR A 357 48.78 13.46 -2.62
N SER A 358 47.85 14.39 -2.41
CA SER A 358 47.09 14.45 -1.16
C SER A 358 46.02 13.37 -1.14
N TYR A 359 45.98 12.58 -0.08
CA TYR A 359 44.90 11.64 0.19
C TYR A 359 44.63 11.65 1.69
N LYS A 360 43.52 12.27 2.08
CA LYS A 360 43.13 12.55 3.46
C LYS A 360 43.15 11.32 4.37
N PHE A 361 42.85 10.14 3.83
CA PHE A 361 42.72 8.91 4.60
C PHE A 361 44.00 8.08 4.69
N SER A 362 45.14 8.58 4.18
CA SER A 362 46.45 7.98 4.50
C SER A 362 46.94 8.46 5.85
N ASP A 363 47.85 7.70 6.47
CA ASP A 363 48.43 8.01 7.79
C ASP A 363 49.04 9.42 7.88
N LYS A 364 49.56 9.93 6.75
CA LYS A 364 50.20 11.26 6.67
C LYS A 364 49.37 12.31 5.94
N GLY A 365 48.17 11.96 5.44
CA GLY A 365 47.33 12.84 4.61
C GLY A 365 47.84 13.06 3.18
N TYR A 366 48.97 12.46 2.82
CA TYR A 366 49.53 12.40 1.48
C TYR A 366 50.10 11.00 1.21
N VAL A 367 50.27 10.68 -0.07
CA VAL A 367 50.84 9.42 -0.54
C VAL A 367 52.00 9.76 -1.47
N TYR A 368 53.17 9.21 -1.18
CA TYR A 368 54.35 9.28 -2.04
C TYR A 368 54.45 7.98 -2.82
N GLU A 369 54.59 8.10 -4.14
CA GLU A 369 54.68 6.96 -5.04
C GLU A 369 55.96 7.00 -5.85
N SER A 370 56.56 5.82 -6.02
CA SER A 370 57.76 5.61 -6.83
C SER A 370 57.61 4.28 -7.55
N ARG A 371 57.59 4.31 -8.89
CA ARG A 371 57.47 3.11 -9.72
C ARG A 371 58.65 3.00 -10.69
N ARG A 372 59.24 1.81 -10.74
CA ARG A 372 60.34 1.47 -11.65
C ARG A 372 59.77 1.05 -13.00
N ILE A 373 60.39 1.52 -14.07
CA ILE A 373 60.14 1.09 -15.44
C ILE A 373 61.48 0.70 -16.05
N ASP A 374 61.60 -0.54 -16.50
CA ASP A 374 62.80 -1.05 -17.17
C ASP A 374 62.69 -0.87 -18.69
N PHE A 375 63.76 -0.37 -19.32
CA PHE A 375 63.80 -0.14 -20.77
C PHE A 375 64.31 -1.33 -21.57
N GLY A 376 65.07 -2.24 -20.94
CA GLY A 376 65.65 -3.43 -21.58
C GLY A 376 66.95 -3.84 -20.92
#